data_AF-A0A1F1CHK6-F1
#
_entry.id   AF-A0A1F1CHK6-F1
#
_cell.length_a   1.000
_cell.length_b   1.000
_cell.length_c   1.000
_cell.angle_alpha   90.00
_cell.angle_beta   90.00
_cell.angle_gamma   90.00
#
_symmetry.space_group_name_H-M   'P 1'
#
loop_
_entity.id
_entity.type
_entity.pdbx_description
1 polymer ?
#
loop_
_entity_poly.entity_id
_entity_poly.type
_entity_poly.pdbx_seq_one_letter_code
_entity_poly.pdbx_strand_id
1 'polypeptide(L)'
;MDYKLQFKSFDPVVNATKVAIKQDHPYRVFEEVLPNNRMAEEDSALVEAVLNIVRMELDPSGAIVALKKELDKSVEANKVAIQKIQELTLENEKKDTQIKNNKALADWSVLVAVTNQDNPLDPTLYKRALELVETAQVGKTYKPHDIFTLVDPDHTERFSEGKQVLVQVNYDFTYNGESIKDLKGPLLQNGKLAIYNWEVPKEEKPEKPSENLETQPVAQPES
;
A
#
# COMPACT_ATOMS: atom_id res chain seq x y z
N MET A 1 -0.79 -3.34 -64.28
CA MET A 1 -1.81 -4.32 -64.69
C MET A 1 -3.10 -3.54 -64.93
N ASP A 2 -3.72 -3.70 -66.09
CA ASP A 2 -4.94 -2.96 -66.47
C ASP A 2 -6.18 -3.76 -66.02
N TYR A 3 -6.50 -3.70 -64.72
CA TYR A 3 -7.75 -4.27 -64.20
C TYR A 3 -8.88 -3.26 -64.36
N LYS A 4 -10.02 -3.72 -64.84
CA LYS A 4 -11.24 -2.93 -65.00
C LYS A 4 -12.33 -3.50 -64.12
N LEU A 5 -13.14 -2.61 -63.53
CA LEU A 5 -14.37 -3.01 -62.87
C LEU A 5 -15.27 -3.73 -63.88
N GLN A 6 -15.80 -4.89 -63.51
CA GLN A 6 -16.79 -5.63 -64.30
C GLN A 6 -18.17 -5.60 -63.64
N PHE A 7 -18.20 -5.61 -62.31
CA PHE A 7 -19.43 -5.70 -61.56
C PHE A 7 -19.28 -5.01 -60.21
N LYS A 8 -20.31 -4.28 -59.79
CA LYS A 8 -20.49 -3.83 -58.40
C LYS A 8 -21.95 -3.94 -57.98
N SER A 9 -22.21 -4.46 -56.78
CA SER A 9 -23.56 -4.48 -56.19
C SER A 9 -23.49 -4.34 -54.67
N PHE A 10 -24.45 -3.62 -54.09
CA PHE A 10 -24.58 -3.48 -52.64
C PHE A 10 -25.56 -4.51 -52.08
N ASP A 11 -25.14 -5.22 -51.05
CA ASP A 11 -25.98 -6.13 -50.27
C ASP A 11 -26.35 -5.45 -48.95
N PRO A 12 -27.60 -4.98 -48.79
CA PRO A 12 -28.04 -4.26 -47.59
C PRO A 12 -28.18 -5.16 -46.37
N VAL A 13 -28.26 -6.49 -46.54
CA VAL A 13 -28.43 -7.43 -45.44
C VAL A 13 -27.14 -7.60 -44.65
N VAL A 14 -26.02 -7.69 -45.36
CA VAL A 14 -24.67 -7.80 -44.75
C VAL A 14 -23.92 -6.47 -44.70
N ASN A 15 -24.53 -5.39 -45.22
CA ASN A 15 -23.94 -4.06 -45.36
C ASN A 15 -22.55 -4.12 -46.03
N ALA A 16 -22.49 -4.69 -47.24
CA ALA A 16 -21.25 -4.88 -47.98
C ALA A 16 -21.45 -4.72 -49.49
N THR A 17 -20.39 -4.36 -50.22
CA THR A 17 -20.37 -4.17 -51.66
C THR A 17 -19.60 -5.31 -52.33
N LYS A 18 -20.27 -6.11 -53.16
CA LYS A 18 -19.64 -7.16 -53.98
C LYS A 18 -19.04 -6.51 -55.23
N VAL A 19 -17.78 -6.79 -55.51
CA VAL A 19 -17.02 -6.17 -56.60
C VAL A 19 -16.27 -7.24 -57.39
N ALA A 20 -16.42 -7.24 -58.72
CA ALA A 20 -15.64 -8.09 -59.62
C ALA A 20 -14.75 -7.22 -60.51
N ILE A 21 -13.47 -7.59 -60.63
CA ILE A 21 -12.50 -6.93 -61.51
C ILE A 21 -11.90 -7.93 -62.48
N LYS A 22 -11.51 -7.44 -63.66
CA LYS A 22 -10.94 -8.29 -64.72
C LYS A 22 -9.75 -7.62 -65.37
N GLN A 23 -8.74 -8.42 -65.69
CA GLN A 23 -7.64 -8.09 -66.60
C GLN A 23 -7.76 -8.99 -67.84
N ASP A 24 -7.62 -8.41 -69.05
CA ASP A 24 -7.80 -9.15 -70.31
C ASP A 24 -6.58 -10.02 -70.68
N HIS A 25 -5.35 -9.57 -70.41
CA HIS A 25 -4.14 -10.35 -70.68
C HIS A 25 -3.02 -10.13 -69.64
N PRO A 26 -2.50 -11.20 -68.99
CA PRO A 26 -3.12 -12.53 -68.90
C PRO A 26 -4.53 -12.44 -68.33
N TYR A 27 -5.43 -13.32 -68.78
CA TYR A 27 -6.82 -13.32 -68.32
C TYR A 27 -6.87 -13.63 -66.82
N ARG A 28 -7.38 -12.69 -66.03
CA ARG A 28 -7.58 -12.84 -64.57
C ARG A 28 -8.87 -12.16 -64.15
N VAL A 29 -9.59 -12.78 -63.23
CA VAL A 29 -10.79 -12.23 -62.60
C VAL A 29 -10.65 -12.40 -61.09
N PHE A 30 -10.98 -11.35 -60.35
CA PHE A 30 -11.09 -11.40 -58.89
C PHE A 30 -12.46 -10.89 -58.47
N GLU A 31 -13.07 -11.56 -57.51
CA GLU A 31 -14.36 -11.21 -56.94
C GLU A 31 -14.20 -11.10 -55.43
N GLU A 32 -14.50 -9.93 -54.87
CA GLU A 32 -14.34 -9.67 -53.44
C GLU A 32 -15.56 -8.97 -52.85
N VAL A 33 -15.74 -9.14 -51.54
CA VAL A 33 -16.78 -8.46 -50.77
C VAL A 33 -16.14 -7.37 -49.92
N LEU A 34 -16.35 -6.12 -50.32
CA LEU A 34 -15.83 -4.95 -49.61
C LEU A 34 -16.83 -4.52 -48.52
N PRO A 35 -16.37 -4.15 -47.31
CA PRO A 35 -17.27 -3.71 -46.26
C PRO A 35 -17.96 -2.38 -46.62
N ASN A 36 -19.16 -2.19 -46.07
CA ASN A 36 -20.01 -1.01 -46.25
C ASN A 36 -20.55 -0.81 -47.68
N ASN A 37 -21.44 0.17 -47.81
CA ASN A 37 -21.91 0.66 -49.10
C ASN A 37 -20.84 1.54 -49.76
N ARG A 38 -20.20 1.03 -50.81
CA ARG A 38 -19.16 1.71 -51.60
C ARG A 38 -19.62 2.01 -53.03
N MET A 39 -20.93 1.97 -53.29
CA MET A 39 -21.49 2.16 -54.65
C MET A 39 -21.19 3.54 -55.25
N ALA A 40 -20.96 4.54 -54.41
CA ALA A 40 -20.62 5.90 -54.80
C ALA A 40 -19.13 6.13 -55.08
N GLU A 41 -18.28 5.12 -54.86
CA GLU A 41 -16.85 5.24 -55.13
C GLU A 41 -16.52 5.04 -56.61
N GLU A 42 -15.45 5.72 -57.02
CA GLU A 42 -14.88 5.60 -58.35
C GLU A 42 -14.38 4.17 -58.61
N ASP A 43 -14.51 3.72 -59.85
CA ASP A 43 -14.15 2.36 -60.24
C ASP A 43 -12.66 2.05 -59.98
N SER A 44 -11.78 3.04 -60.09
CA SER A 44 -10.36 2.91 -59.74
C SER A 44 -10.13 2.59 -58.26
N ALA A 45 -10.90 3.20 -57.35
CA ALA A 45 -10.83 2.97 -55.92
C ALA A 45 -11.34 1.56 -55.55
N LEU A 46 -12.40 1.09 -56.21
CA LEU A 46 -12.91 -0.28 -56.03
C LEU A 46 -11.93 -1.31 -56.58
N VAL A 47 -11.32 -1.05 -57.74
CA VAL A 47 -10.30 -1.91 -58.33
C VAL A 47 -9.07 -2.02 -57.41
N GLU A 48 -8.60 -0.89 -56.89
CA GLU A 48 -7.47 -0.88 -55.96
C GLU A 48 -7.79 -1.63 -54.65
N ALA A 49 -9.01 -1.48 -54.12
CA ALA A 49 -9.44 -2.20 -52.93
C ALA A 49 -9.44 -3.73 -53.11
N VAL A 50 -10.00 -4.23 -54.22
CA VAL A 50 -9.98 -5.66 -54.54
C VAL A 50 -8.55 -6.16 -54.73
N LEU A 51 -7.72 -5.43 -55.49
CA LEU A 51 -6.31 -5.80 -55.67
C LEU A 51 -5.52 -5.79 -54.37
N ASN A 52 -5.84 -4.91 -53.42
CA ASN A 52 -5.20 -4.90 -52.10
C ASN A 52 -5.54 -6.14 -51.27
N ILE A 53 -6.79 -6.60 -51.29
CA ILE A 53 -7.19 -7.86 -50.65
C ILE A 53 -6.43 -9.03 -51.27
N VAL A 54 -6.48 -9.15 -52.60
CA VAL A 54 -5.79 -10.22 -53.35
C VAL A 54 -4.28 -10.24 -53.07
N ARG A 55 -3.63 -9.07 -52.99
CA ARG A 55 -2.20 -8.99 -52.61
C ARG A 55 -1.95 -9.52 -51.20
N MET A 56 -2.81 -9.16 -50.26
CA MET A 56 -2.69 -9.59 -48.87
C MET A 56 -2.93 -11.11 -48.71
N GLU A 57 -3.80 -11.70 -49.52
CA GLU A 57 -4.03 -13.16 -49.54
C GLU A 57 -2.89 -13.93 -50.21
N LEU A 58 -2.35 -13.41 -51.31
CA LEU A 58 -1.29 -14.09 -52.06
C LEU A 58 0.09 -13.99 -51.40
N ASP A 59 0.37 -12.87 -50.72
CA ASP A 59 1.62 -12.66 -50.02
C ASP A 59 1.40 -11.99 -48.66
N PRO A 60 0.95 -12.75 -47.65
CA PRO A 60 0.74 -12.24 -46.31
C PRO A 60 2.06 -11.95 -45.57
N SER A 61 3.22 -12.28 -46.16
CA SER A 61 4.52 -12.27 -45.47
C SER A 61 4.88 -10.89 -44.91
N GLY A 62 4.60 -9.81 -45.66
CA GLY A 62 4.84 -8.44 -45.20
C GLY A 62 3.97 -8.05 -44.00
N ALA A 63 2.68 -8.42 -44.03
CA ALA A 63 1.76 -8.19 -42.92
C ALA A 63 2.16 -8.99 -41.67
N ILE A 64 2.57 -10.25 -41.87
CA ILE A 64 3.07 -11.12 -40.79
C ILE A 64 4.35 -10.54 -40.17
N VAL A 65 5.30 -10.06 -40.98
CA VAL A 65 6.53 -9.42 -40.49
C VAL A 65 6.21 -8.16 -39.68
N ALA A 66 5.26 -7.33 -40.13
CA ALA A 66 4.82 -6.16 -39.39
C ALA A 66 4.20 -6.53 -38.03
N LEU A 67 3.29 -7.52 -38.01
CA LEU A 67 2.68 -8.03 -36.79
C LEU A 67 3.72 -8.62 -35.83
N LYS A 68 4.69 -9.38 -36.35
CA LYS A 68 5.79 -9.93 -35.54
C LYS A 68 6.64 -8.83 -34.92
N LYS A 69 6.97 -7.79 -35.69
CA LYS A 69 7.72 -6.64 -35.17
C LYS A 69 6.96 -5.93 -34.05
N GLU A 70 5.65 -5.78 -34.18
CA GLU A 70 4.82 -5.17 -33.14
C GLU A 70 4.69 -6.07 -31.91
N LEU A 71 4.56 -7.38 -32.12
CA LEU A 71 4.57 -8.38 -31.04
C LEU A 71 5.90 -8.35 -30.27
N ASP A 72 7.04 -8.32 -30.97
CA ASP A 72 8.36 -8.27 -30.35
C ASP A 72 8.53 -7.00 -29.50
N LYS A 73 8.05 -5.84 -29.97
CA LYS A 73 8.04 -4.61 -29.15
C LYS A 73 7.17 -4.77 -27.91
N SER A 74 5.99 -5.36 -28.05
CA SER A 74 5.07 -5.59 -26.92
C SER A 74 5.68 -6.53 -25.89
N VAL A 75 6.35 -7.60 -26.33
CA VAL A 75 7.06 -8.54 -25.47
C VAL A 75 8.19 -7.84 -24.70
N GLU A 76 8.99 -7.00 -25.36
CA GLU A 76 10.06 -6.28 -24.67
C GLU A 76 9.52 -5.25 -23.68
N ALA A 77 8.46 -4.51 -24.05
CA ALA A 77 7.79 -3.59 -23.13
C ALA A 77 7.23 -4.31 -21.90
N ASN A 78 6.63 -5.50 -22.08
CA ASN A 78 6.12 -6.32 -20.99
C ASN A 78 7.25 -6.83 -20.09
N LYS A 79 8.39 -7.22 -20.66
CA LYS A 79 9.57 -7.65 -19.88
C LYS A 79 10.09 -6.53 -18.99
N VAL A 80 10.19 -5.31 -19.52
CA VAL A 80 10.58 -4.11 -18.74
C VAL A 80 9.56 -3.83 -17.64
N ALA A 81 8.26 -3.93 -17.94
CA ALA A 81 7.20 -3.74 -16.93
C ALA A 81 7.29 -4.78 -15.80
N ILE A 82 7.51 -6.06 -16.13
CA ILE A 82 7.68 -7.13 -15.15
C ILE A 82 8.89 -6.87 -14.25
N GLN A 83 10.03 -6.46 -14.83
CA GLN A 83 11.22 -6.09 -14.05
C GLN A 83 10.90 -4.93 -13.09
N LYS A 84 10.16 -3.91 -13.56
CA LYS A 84 9.82 -2.77 -12.71
C LYS A 84 8.88 -3.15 -11.56
N ILE A 85 7.93 -4.05 -11.80
CA ILE A 85 7.05 -4.59 -10.77
C ILE A 85 7.87 -5.32 -9.71
N GLN A 86 8.84 -6.15 -10.11
CA GLN A 86 9.71 -6.86 -9.16
C GLN A 86 10.53 -5.91 -8.30
N GLU A 87 11.11 -4.86 -8.89
CA GLU A 87 11.83 -3.82 -8.15
C GLU A 87 10.93 -3.11 -7.12
N LEU A 88 9.73 -2.69 -7.53
CA LEU A 88 8.78 -1.99 -6.66
C LEU A 88 8.27 -2.87 -5.54
N THR A 89 8.02 -4.16 -5.80
CA THR A 89 7.64 -5.13 -4.75
C THR A 89 8.74 -5.24 -3.70
N LEU A 90 10.00 -5.40 -4.12
CA LEU A 90 11.13 -5.48 -3.19
C LEU A 90 11.33 -4.17 -2.41
N GLU A 91 11.13 -3.01 -3.04
CA GLU A 91 11.20 -1.71 -2.37
C GLU A 91 10.09 -1.55 -1.33
N ASN A 92 8.87 -1.99 -1.64
CA ASN A 92 7.74 -1.95 -0.71
C ASN A 92 7.95 -2.86 0.49
N GLU A 93 8.45 -4.09 0.29
CA GLU A 93 8.81 -4.99 1.41
C GLU A 93 9.85 -4.38 2.36
N LYS A 94 10.84 -3.68 1.81
CA LYS A 94 11.84 -2.93 2.60
C LYS A 94 11.21 -1.78 3.37
N LYS A 95 10.32 -1.00 2.73
CA LYS A 95 9.59 0.10 3.39
C LYS A 95 8.67 -0.42 4.49
N ASP A 96 7.96 -1.52 4.27
CA ASP A 96 7.10 -2.14 5.29
C ASP A 96 7.91 -2.58 6.51
N THR A 97 9.10 -3.14 6.28
CA THR A 97 10.02 -3.49 7.37
C THR A 97 10.49 -2.26 8.13
N GLN A 98 10.85 -1.17 7.45
CA GLN A 98 11.24 0.09 8.09
C GLN A 98 10.08 0.72 8.88
N ILE A 99 8.86 0.70 8.34
CA ILE A 99 7.66 1.21 9.02
C ILE A 99 7.40 0.41 10.31
N LYS A 100 7.49 -0.92 10.26
CA LYS A 100 7.34 -1.77 11.45
C LYS A 100 8.39 -1.47 12.52
N ASN A 101 9.65 -1.32 12.11
CA ASN A 101 10.74 -0.97 13.04
C ASN A 101 10.54 0.43 13.66
N ASN A 102 10.16 1.42 12.85
CA ASN A 102 9.89 2.77 13.34
C ASN A 102 8.68 2.79 14.29
N LYS A 103 7.63 2.01 14.00
CA LYS A 103 6.49 1.84 14.92
C LYS A 103 6.94 1.23 16.24
N ALA A 104 7.72 0.15 16.21
CA ALA A 104 8.23 -0.50 17.42
C ALA A 104 9.10 0.45 18.27
N LEU A 105 9.93 1.28 17.64
CA LEU A 105 10.73 2.31 18.32
C LEU A 105 9.86 3.43 18.93
N ALA A 106 8.84 3.87 18.20
CA ALA A 106 7.89 4.87 18.70
C ALA A 106 7.09 4.33 19.89
N ASP A 107 6.55 3.12 19.76
CA ASP A 107 5.83 2.41 20.82
C ASP A 107 6.71 2.28 22.07
N TRP A 108 7.96 1.82 21.91
CA TRP A 108 8.92 1.71 23.00
C TRP A 108 9.23 3.06 23.66
N SER A 109 9.39 4.12 22.86
CA SER A 109 9.65 5.47 23.39
C SER A 109 8.48 5.98 24.23
N VAL A 110 7.24 5.75 23.79
CA VAL A 110 6.04 6.07 24.57
C VAL A 110 6.04 5.26 25.86
N LEU A 111 6.23 3.95 25.80
CA LEU A 111 6.26 3.08 26.97
C LEU A 111 7.28 3.57 28.01
N VAL A 112 8.53 3.82 27.60
CA VAL A 112 9.57 4.34 28.51
C VAL A 112 9.14 5.66 29.16
N ALA A 113 8.59 6.59 28.38
CA ALA A 113 8.20 7.90 28.89
C ALA A 113 7.00 7.82 29.86
N VAL A 114 5.98 7.00 29.54
CA VAL A 114 4.77 6.91 30.38
C VAL A 114 4.94 6.04 31.63
N THR A 115 5.97 5.18 31.65
CA THR A 115 6.29 4.31 32.79
C THR A 115 7.34 4.91 33.73
N ASN A 116 7.90 6.08 33.39
CA ASN A 116 8.89 6.76 34.22
C ASN A 116 8.23 7.36 35.47
N GLN A 117 8.36 6.67 36.60
CA GLN A 117 7.79 7.11 37.88
C GLN A 117 8.65 8.19 38.57
N ASP A 118 9.94 8.26 38.28
CA ASP A 118 10.85 9.24 38.88
C ASP A 118 10.67 10.63 38.26
N ASN A 119 10.41 10.67 36.95
CA ASN A 119 10.12 11.89 36.19
C ASN A 119 8.90 11.67 35.28
N PRO A 120 7.68 11.69 35.85
CA PRO A 120 6.47 11.49 35.07
C PRO A 120 6.23 12.62 34.07
N LEU A 121 5.62 12.29 32.93
CA LEU A 121 5.23 13.28 31.95
C LEU A 121 4.21 14.27 32.52
N ASP A 122 4.26 15.52 32.05
CA ASP A 122 3.14 16.45 32.20
C ASP A 122 1.84 15.78 31.72
N PRO A 123 0.72 15.90 32.44
CA PRO A 123 -0.52 15.19 32.11
C PRO A 123 -1.01 15.45 30.68
N THR A 124 -0.84 16.66 30.16
CA THR A 124 -1.24 16.97 28.78
C THR A 124 -0.32 16.31 27.75
N LEU A 125 0.97 16.13 28.08
CA LEU A 125 1.92 15.39 27.24
C LEU A 125 1.69 13.87 27.33
N TYR A 126 1.33 13.35 28.51
CA TYR A 126 0.93 11.96 28.68
C TYR A 126 -0.24 11.62 27.76
N LYS A 127 -1.30 12.45 27.77
CA LYS A 127 -2.45 12.30 26.88
C LYS A 127 -2.04 12.22 25.41
N ARG A 128 -1.19 13.17 24.95
CA ARG A 128 -0.68 13.18 23.57
C ARG A 128 0.16 11.97 23.24
N ALA A 129 0.96 11.46 24.18
CA ALA A 129 1.76 10.26 23.96
C ALA A 129 0.87 9.02 23.74
N LEU A 130 -0.23 8.90 24.50
CA LEU A 130 -1.20 7.81 24.32
C LEU A 130 -1.95 7.93 22.98
N GLU A 131 -2.27 9.14 22.52
CA GLU A 131 -2.90 9.35 21.20
C GLU A 131 -2.03 8.88 20.01
N LEU A 132 -0.72 8.72 20.21
CA LEU A 132 0.20 8.17 19.19
C LEU A 132 0.19 6.64 19.14
N VAL A 133 -0.29 5.99 20.20
CA VAL A 133 -0.35 4.53 20.32
C VAL A 133 -1.71 4.04 19.82
N GLU A 134 -1.69 2.91 19.13
CA GLU A 134 -2.92 2.32 18.58
C GLU A 134 -3.96 2.01 19.67
N THR A 135 -5.22 2.37 19.43
CA THR A 135 -6.32 2.00 20.30
C THR A 135 -6.67 0.51 20.14
N ALA A 136 -7.12 -0.10 21.23
CA ALA A 136 -7.55 -1.49 21.28
C ALA A 136 -8.55 -1.84 20.16
N GLN A 137 -8.32 -2.96 19.47
CA GLN A 137 -9.19 -3.44 18.40
C GLN A 137 -9.80 -4.79 18.78
N VAL A 138 -11.13 -4.88 18.77
CA VAL A 138 -11.85 -6.12 19.11
C VAL A 138 -11.49 -7.23 18.11
N GLY A 139 -11.12 -8.39 18.62
CA GLY A 139 -10.67 -9.54 17.86
C GLY A 139 -9.19 -9.52 17.46
N LYS A 140 -8.45 -8.42 17.73
CA LYS A 140 -7.01 -8.36 17.47
C LYS A 140 -6.23 -9.12 18.53
N THR A 141 -5.30 -9.97 18.08
CA THR A 141 -4.30 -10.61 18.94
C THR A 141 -3.04 -9.76 18.97
N TYR A 142 -2.70 -9.29 20.16
CA TYR A 142 -1.48 -8.58 20.50
C TYR A 142 -0.39 -9.58 20.90
N LYS A 143 0.84 -9.34 20.42
CA LYS A 143 2.02 -10.16 20.69
C LYS A 143 2.77 -9.66 21.92
N PRO A 144 3.57 -10.52 22.59
CA PRO A 144 4.39 -10.11 23.73
C PRO A 144 5.14 -8.80 23.45
N HIS A 145 5.08 -7.89 24.43
CA HIS A 145 5.63 -6.54 24.40
C HIS A 145 4.90 -5.52 23.53
N ASP A 146 3.85 -5.91 22.79
CA ASP A 146 2.97 -4.93 22.15
C ASP A 146 2.32 -4.04 23.22
N ILE A 147 2.09 -2.79 22.83
CA ILE A 147 1.32 -1.83 23.61
C ILE A 147 0.11 -1.36 22.81
N PHE A 148 -0.96 -1.04 23.51
CA PHE A 148 -2.14 -0.40 22.94
C PHE A 148 -2.80 0.51 23.98
N THR A 149 -3.68 1.39 23.52
CA THR A 149 -4.46 2.25 24.40
C THR A 149 -5.89 1.76 24.55
N LEU A 150 -6.46 1.96 25.73
CA LEU A 150 -7.87 1.71 25.99
C LEU A 150 -8.47 2.90 26.72
N VAL A 151 -9.66 3.31 26.31
CA VAL A 151 -10.39 4.41 26.98
C VAL A 151 -11.03 3.85 28.24
N ASP A 152 -10.78 4.47 29.39
CA ASP A 152 -11.47 4.23 30.64
C ASP A 152 -12.68 5.19 30.75
N PRO A 153 -13.90 4.73 30.45
CA PRO A 153 -15.08 5.59 30.51
C PRO A 153 -15.39 6.05 31.94
N ASP A 154 -15.00 5.25 32.93
CA ASP A 154 -15.24 5.51 34.35
C ASP A 154 -14.22 6.50 34.94
N HIS A 155 -13.11 6.77 34.23
CA HIS A 155 -12.14 7.77 34.63
C HIS A 155 -12.68 9.19 34.41
N THR A 156 -12.53 10.02 35.44
CA THR A 156 -12.82 11.46 35.38
C THR A 156 -11.50 12.20 35.37
N GLU A 157 -11.23 12.88 34.26
CA GLU A 157 -10.02 13.69 34.03
C GLU A 157 -9.92 14.79 35.10
N ARG A 158 -8.75 14.89 35.76
CA ARG A 158 -8.52 15.88 36.84
C ARG A 158 -7.43 16.89 36.51
N PHE A 159 -6.46 16.52 35.69
CA PHE A 159 -5.26 17.27 35.36
C PHE A 159 -5.05 17.43 33.86
N SER A 160 -6.07 17.15 33.04
CA SER A 160 -6.00 17.11 31.58
C SER A 160 -5.18 15.95 31.00
N GLU A 161 -5.09 14.85 31.76
CA GLU A 161 -4.39 13.61 31.43
C GLU A 161 -5.13 12.71 30.42
N GLY A 162 -6.37 13.08 30.07
CA GLY A 162 -7.26 12.28 29.25
C GLY A 162 -7.87 11.09 30.00
N LYS A 163 -8.50 10.20 29.24
CA LYS A 163 -9.16 8.99 29.73
C LYS A 163 -8.53 7.70 29.23
N GLN A 164 -7.50 7.80 28.39
CA GLN A 164 -6.82 6.63 27.88
C GLN A 164 -5.83 6.11 28.92
N VAL A 165 -5.67 4.79 28.95
CA VAL A 165 -4.60 4.13 29.69
C VAL A 165 -3.71 3.41 28.68
N LEU A 166 -2.44 3.22 29.03
CA LEU A 166 -1.58 2.32 28.26
C LEU A 166 -1.72 0.90 28.79
N VAL A 167 -1.87 -0.06 27.89
CA VAL A 167 -1.82 -1.48 28.19
C VAL A 167 -0.61 -2.08 27.49
N GLN A 168 0.24 -2.78 28.23
CA GLN A 168 1.32 -3.60 27.70
C GLN A 168 0.97 -5.07 27.88
N VAL A 169 1.17 -5.90 26.86
CA VAL A 169 0.96 -7.34 26.98
C VAL A 169 2.29 -8.06 27.18
N ASN A 170 2.31 -9.06 28.05
CA ASN A 170 3.50 -9.90 28.30
C ASN A 170 3.43 -11.23 27.54
N TYR A 171 2.23 -11.62 27.11
CA TYR A 171 1.95 -12.84 26.36
C TYR A 171 0.90 -12.57 25.28
N ASP A 172 0.75 -13.49 24.33
CA ASP A 172 -0.32 -13.46 23.34
C ASP A 172 -1.68 -13.18 24.02
N PHE A 173 -2.30 -12.07 23.62
CA PHE A 173 -3.54 -11.58 24.21
C PHE A 173 -4.49 -11.12 23.10
N THR A 174 -5.67 -11.71 23.04
CA THR A 174 -6.74 -11.25 22.13
C THR A 174 -7.67 -10.34 22.91
N TYR A 175 -7.83 -9.11 22.44
CA TYR A 175 -8.78 -8.18 23.02
C TYR A 175 -10.20 -8.47 22.50
N ASN A 176 -11.13 -8.80 23.39
CA ASN A 176 -12.52 -9.15 23.07
C ASN A 176 -13.52 -8.06 23.47
N GLY A 177 -13.03 -6.85 23.78
CA GLY A 177 -13.87 -5.75 24.27
C GLY A 177 -13.98 -5.73 25.80
N GLU A 178 -13.06 -6.38 26.51
CA GLU A 178 -12.99 -6.31 27.98
C GLU A 178 -12.86 -4.85 28.44
N SER A 179 -13.53 -4.50 29.54
CA SER A 179 -13.39 -3.19 30.16
C SER A 179 -12.06 -3.08 30.92
N ILE A 180 -11.63 -1.86 31.24
CA ILE A 180 -10.43 -1.61 32.07
C ILE A 180 -10.52 -2.36 33.41
N LYS A 181 -11.72 -2.42 34.01
CA LYS A 181 -11.96 -3.15 35.26
C LYS A 181 -11.75 -4.66 35.09
N ASP A 182 -12.20 -5.23 33.98
CA ASP A 182 -12.00 -6.64 33.65
C ASP A 182 -10.52 -6.96 33.45
N LEU A 183 -9.80 -6.07 32.76
CA LEU A 183 -8.35 -6.21 32.54
C LEU A 183 -7.54 -6.08 33.83
N LYS A 184 -7.93 -5.18 34.75
CA LYS A 184 -7.32 -5.04 36.09
C LYS A 184 -7.57 -6.24 37.02
N GLY A 185 -8.49 -7.14 36.66
CA GLY A 185 -8.83 -8.35 37.39
C GLY A 185 -7.79 -9.48 37.26
N PRO A 186 -8.21 -10.75 37.12
CA PRO A 186 -7.31 -11.92 37.09
C PRO A 186 -6.17 -11.84 36.05
N LEU A 187 -6.37 -11.07 34.96
CA LEU A 187 -5.40 -10.92 33.88
C LEU A 187 -4.16 -10.12 34.31
N LEU A 188 -4.34 -9.09 35.13
CA LEU A 188 -3.25 -8.34 35.75
C LEU A 188 -2.55 -9.19 36.84
N GLN A 189 -3.33 -9.97 37.59
CA GLN A 189 -2.81 -10.86 38.65
C GLN A 189 -1.98 -12.04 38.12
N ASN A 190 -2.29 -12.53 36.92
CA ASN A 190 -1.54 -13.59 36.25
C ASN A 190 -0.31 -13.06 35.48
N GLY A 191 0.00 -11.76 35.58
CA GLY A 191 1.12 -11.13 34.88
C GLY A 191 0.96 -11.09 33.35
N LYS A 192 -0.27 -11.31 32.83
CA LYS A 192 -0.51 -11.39 31.39
C LYS A 192 -0.39 -10.04 30.69
N LEU A 193 -0.72 -8.98 31.43
CA LEU A 193 -0.69 -7.60 30.95
C LEU A 193 -0.31 -6.66 32.10
N ALA A 194 0.18 -5.48 31.75
CA ALA A 194 0.40 -4.34 32.64
C ALA A 194 -0.44 -3.16 32.15
N ILE A 195 -0.99 -2.38 33.08
CA ILE A 195 -1.81 -1.20 32.78
C ILE A 195 -1.18 0.00 33.48
N TYR A 196 -0.92 1.05 32.73
CA TYR A 196 -0.29 2.28 33.22
C TYR A 196 -1.28 3.44 33.08
N ASN A 197 -1.57 4.10 34.20
CA ASN A 197 -2.33 5.34 34.24
C ASN A 197 -1.37 6.49 34.55
N TRP A 198 -1.76 7.72 34.22
CA TRP A 198 -1.04 8.88 34.73
C TRP A 198 -1.23 8.97 36.25
N GLU A 199 -0.13 9.16 36.99
CA GLU A 199 -0.14 9.31 38.44
C GLU A 199 0.38 10.70 38.81
N VAL A 200 -0.23 11.32 39.82
CA VAL A 200 0.24 12.60 40.36
C VAL A 200 1.65 12.38 40.93
N PRO A 201 2.64 13.22 40.59
CA PRO A 201 3.98 13.10 41.16
C PRO A 201 3.92 13.09 42.69
N LYS A 202 4.64 12.16 43.32
CA LYS A 202 4.76 12.16 44.78
C LYS A 202 5.49 13.44 45.18
N GLU A 203 4.92 14.21 46.11
CA GLU A 203 5.61 15.39 46.66
C GLU A 203 7.02 14.99 47.10
N GLU A 204 8.03 15.69 46.59
CA GLU A 204 9.40 15.54 47.06
C GLU A 204 9.37 15.76 48.57
N LYS A 205 9.76 14.74 49.34
CA LYS A 205 10.03 14.94 50.76
C LYS A 205 11.06 16.08 50.83
N PRO A 206 10.80 17.17 51.57
CA PRO A 206 11.78 18.25 51.67
C PRO A 206 13.10 17.62 52.12
N GLU A 207 14.14 17.81 51.32
CA GLU A 207 15.50 17.47 51.71
C GLU A 207 15.73 18.11 53.08
N LYS A 208 15.94 17.27 54.10
CA LYS A 208 16.43 17.80 55.38
C LYS A 208 17.69 18.59 55.07
N PRO A 209 17.83 19.83 55.54
CA PRO A 209 19.10 20.53 55.42
C PRO A 209 20.19 19.62 55.97
N SER A 210 21.27 19.40 55.21
CA SER A 210 22.44 18.64 55.65
C SER A 210 23.03 19.32 56.89
N GLU A 211 22.53 18.94 58.06
CA GLU A 211 23.02 19.40 59.34
C GLU A 211 24.25 18.55 59.70
N ASN A 212 25.40 19.23 59.74
CA ASN A 212 26.65 18.85 60.40
C ASN A 212 27.63 17.91 59.63
N LEU A 213 28.35 18.48 58.67
CA LEU A 213 29.71 18.03 58.35
C LEU A 213 30.68 18.67 59.36
N GLU A 214 30.94 17.99 60.48
CA GLU A 214 32.08 18.33 61.34
C GLU A 214 33.38 17.97 60.59
N THR A 215 34.03 18.98 60.01
CA THR A 215 35.37 18.81 59.45
C THR A 215 36.38 18.71 60.58
N GLN A 216 37.04 17.56 60.73
CA GLN A 216 38.25 17.45 61.56
C GLN A 216 39.46 18.04 60.80
N PRO A 217 40.37 18.77 61.48
CA PRO A 217 41.57 19.30 60.83
C PRO A 217 42.58 18.18 60.53
N VAL A 218 43.15 18.22 59.32
CA VAL A 218 44.23 17.32 58.89
C VAL A 218 45.54 17.73 59.55
N ALA A 219 46.20 16.81 60.26
CA ALA A 219 47.54 17.02 60.81
C ALA A 219 48.59 17.11 59.69
N GLN A 220 49.43 18.14 59.72
CA GLN A 220 50.60 18.28 58.84
C GLN A 220 51.70 17.29 59.25
N PRO A 221 52.42 16.68 58.29
CA PRO A 221 53.61 15.90 58.60
C PRO A 221 54.79 16.84 58.91
N GLU A 222 55.50 16.56 60.01
CA GLU A 222 56.81 17.14 60.30
C GLU A 222 57.90 16.48 59.41
N SER A 223 58.93 17.28 59.10
CA SER A 223 60.01 17.08 58.14
C SER A 223 60.79 15.76 58.19
#